data_AF-A0A7G7LDL4-F1
#
_entry.id   AF-A0A7G7LDL4-F1
#
_cell.length_a   1.000
_cell.length_b   1.000
_cell.length_c   1.000
_cell.angle_alpha   90.00
_cell.angle_beta   90.00
_cell.angle_gamma   90.00
#
_symmetry.space_group_name_H-M   'P 1'
#
loop_
_entity.id
_entity.type
_entity.pdbx_description
1 polymer ?
#
loop_
_entity_poly.entity_id
_entity_poly.type
_entity_poly.pdbx_seq_one_letter_code
_entity_poly.pdbx_strand_id
1 'polypeptide(L)'
;MSAAGPVVLGVDLATAAVRVVAVDASDGRVLARATGPLGAPRTPRPGWVEQDPGHAAGALMALSQVVRDLGPRAAAVAALSVTGTSGSVVAIDDTGRPVGPALLYSDDRGRGLAEAALGGPAGSSSTIGRLLWLLGQPGTAPAPGRRYLHVPDLVVAALTGELVTDTSHALKAGIDAAAGSWPDVLTAAGVPASCLPPLVRPGTPVGTVLPAVATGLGLPPGVVVVAGMTDGCTAQIAAGAVLPGQTIGVLGTTLVLKGVSDHEVATAGVYSHLAPDGSWWPGGASNTGAGTLTADDDLAGLDAAALAAGPSPLTCYPLPAPPRRGERFPLTDPDVTAFLVGPGADTADPVARHRAELDGVAFVERLGLERLAALGVASTDHRVVGGGSGSREWLVVRASVLGRPVTRPAEPSSGSGAALLAATALEPVAGRALGDVTSRAVRPELVVDPDPAQVAGLEEGYQRLLAELRSRGLLDPHLLPPAVPA
;
A
#
# COMPACT_ATOMS: atom_id res chain seq x y z
N MET A 1 -28.75 17.54 19.06
CA MET A 1 -28.22 17.00 17.79
C MET A 1 -26.89 17.69 17.55
N SER A 2 -25.77 16.97 17.62
CA SER A 2 -24.48 17.56 17.21
C SER A 2 -24.60 18.02 15.76
N ALA A 3 -24.10 19.22 15.43
CA ALA A 3 -24.06 19.67 14.04
C ALA A 3 -23.28 18.64 13.21
N ALA A 4 -23.88 18.17 12.12
CA ALA A 4 -23.28 17.11 11.33
C ALA A 4 -22.00 17.62 10.65
N GLY A 5 -20.88 16.91 10.82
CA GLY A 5 -19.54 17.37 10.43
C GLY A 5 -19.33 17.52 8.92
N PRO A 6 -18.16 18.02 8.47
CA PRO A 6 -17.79 18.01 7.05
C PRO A 6 -17.73 16.58 6.50
N VAL A 7 -18.06 16.41 5.23
CA VAL A 7 -17.92 15.13 4.50
C VAL A 7 -16.72 15.19 3.58
N VAL A 8 -15.92 14.12 3.58
CA VAL A 8 -14.76 13.98 2.70
C VAL A 8 -14.87 12.71 1.88
N LEU A 9 -14.40 12.75 0.64
CA LEU A 9 -14.51 11.63 -0.30
C LEU A 9 -13.13 11.06 -0.61
N GLY A 10 -13.04 9.73 -0.66
CA GLY A 10 -11.85 9.04 -1.15
C GLY A 10 -12.19 8.22 -2.37
N VAL A 11 -11.45 8.46 -3.47
CA VAL A 11 -11.58 7.72 -4.73
C VAL A 11 -10.44 6.72 -4.82
N ASP A 12 -10.74 5.43 -4.75
CA ASP A 12 -9.79 4.32 -4.84
C ASP A 12 -9.85 3.67 -6.22
N LEU A 13 -8.78 3.87 -7.00
CA LEU A 13 -8.56 3.25 -8.30
C LEU A 13 -7.97 1.85 -8.09
N ALA A 14 -8.82 0.94 -7.65
CA ALA A 14 -8.46 -0.47 -7.50
C ALA A 14 -8.23 -1.13 -8.87
N THR A 15 -7.62 -2.32 -8.89
CA THR A 15 -7.16 -2.96 -10.13
C THR A 15 -8.26 -3.24 -11.16
N ALA A 16 -9.52 -3.49 -10.75
CA ALA A 16 -10.62 -3.83 -11.67
C ALA A 16 -11.94 -3.11 -11.33
N ALA A 17 -11.87 -2.06 -10.51
CA ALA A 17 -13.02 -1.25 -10.14
C ALA A 17 -12.57 0.11 -9.62
N VAL A 18 -13.39 1.14 -9.76
CA VAL A 18 -13.22 2.39 -9.01
C VAL A 18 -14.14 2.37 -7.81
N ARG A 19 -13.63 2.58 -6.61
CA ARG A 19 -14.43 2.61 -5.39
C ARG A 19 -14.41 4.01 -4.82
N VAL A 20 -15.56 4.52 -4.37
CA VAL A 20 -15.64 5.81 -3.68
C VAL A 20 -16.25 5.57 -2.32
N VAL A 21 -15.64 6.18 -1.30
CA VAL A 21 -16.18 6.20 0.06
C VAL A 21 -16.36 7.64 0.52
N ALA A 22 -17.51 7.93 1.12
CA ALA A 22 -17.75 9.17 1.84
C ALA A 22 -17.59 8.93 3.34
N VAL A 23 -16.81 9.79 3.98
CA VAL A 23 -16.48 9.71 5.40
C VAL A 23 -16.87 11.01 6.09
N ASP A 24 -17.45 10.93 7.28
CA ASP A 24 -17.62 12.08 8.16
C ASP A 24 -16.25 12.44 8.76
N ALA A 25 -15.73 13.61 8.42
CA ALA A 25 -14.37 14.02 8.79
C ALA A 25 -14.19 14.24 10.31
N SER A 26 -15.28 14.32 11.07
CA SER A 26 -15.23 14.54 12.52
C SER A 26 -14.95 13.26 13.31
N ASP A 27 -15.44 12.12 12.85
CA ASP A 27 -15.40 10.85 13.60
C ASP A 27 -15.04 9.61 12.75
N GLY A 28 -14.75 9.81 11.47
CA GLY A 28 -14.34 8.76 10.53
C GLY A 28 -15.44 7.78 10.14
N ARG A 29 -16.71 8.05 10.48
CA ARG A 29 -17.80 7.17 10.09
C ARG A 29 -18.02 7.19 8.57
N VAL A 30 -18.09 6.01 7.97
CA VAL A 30 -18.51 5.86 6.58
C VAL A 30 -19.99 6.20 6.43
N LEU A 31 -20.30 7.12 5.52
CA LEU A 31 -21.65 7.60 5.24
C LEU A 31 -22.25 6.97 3.99
N ALA A 32 -21.44 6.72 2.98
CA ALA A 32 -21.86 6.12 1.72
C ALA A 32 -20.67 5.47 1.00
N ARG A 33 -20.96 4.49 0.13
CA ARG A 33 -19.99 3.86 -0.76
C ARG A 33 -20.62 3.61 -2.11
N ALA A 34 -19.84 3.72 -3.16
CA ALA A 34 -20.23 3.24 -4.48
C ALA A 34 -19.04 2.64 -5.23
N THR A 35 -19.36 1.82 -6.22
CA THR A 35 -18.38 1.25 -7.13
C THR A 35 -18.73 1.66 -8.55
N GLY A 36 -17.76 2.22 -9.26
CA GLY A 36 -17.81 2.55 -10.68
C GLY A 36 -17.10 1.48 -11.51
N PRO A 37 -17.52 1.31 -12.77
CA PRO A 37 -16.93 0.32 -13.65
C PRO A 37 -15.49 0.69 -14.00
N LEU A 38 -14.65 -0.34 -14.10
CA LEU A 38 -13.31 -0.27 -14.69
C LEU A 38 -13.06 -1.60 -15.39
N GLY A 39 -12.56 -1.57 -16.62
CA GLY A 39 -12.34 -2.81 -17.39
C GLY A 39 -11.34 -3.73 -16.68
N ALA A 40 -11.49 -5.05 -16.76
CA ALA A 40 -10.50 -5.95 -16.18
C ALA A 40 -9.11 -5.78 -16.85
N PRO A 41 -8.00 -5.97 -16.12
CA PRO A 41 -6.67 -6.04 -16.72
C PRO A 41 -6.61 -7.10 -17.82
N ARG A 42 -5.85 -6.82 -18.87
CA ARG A 42 -5.61 -7.71 -20.01
C ARG A 42 -4.13 -8.05 -20.11
N THR A 43 -3.87 -9.29 -20.50
CA THR A 43 -2.53 -9.82 -20.70
C THR A 43 -2.35 -10.18 -22.18
N PRO A 44 -2.13 -9.20 -23.08
CA PRO A 44 -2.02 -9.47 -24.51
C PRO A 44 -0.78 -10.30 -24.86
N ARG A 45 0.26 -10.27 -24.01
CA ARG A 45 1.50 -11.03 -24.14
C ARG A 45 2.01 -11.42 -22.74
N PRO A 46 2.86 -12.46 -22.61
CA PRO A 46 3.53 -12.75 -21.36
C PRO A 46 4.25 -11.51 -20.78
N GLY A 47 4.04 -11.23 -19.50
CA GLY A 47 4.62 -10.08 -18.79
C GLY A 47 3.94 -8.72 -19.05
N TRP A 48 3.03 -8.65 -20.03
CA TRP A 48 2.28 -7.43 -20.35
C TRP A 48 0.98 -7.42 -19.57
N VAL A 49 0.68 -6.34 -18.85
CA VAL A 49 -0.54 -6.15 -18.07
C VAL A 49 -1.07 -4.74 -18.29
N GLU A 50 -2.13 -4.62 -19.08
CA GLU A 50 -2.67 -3.33 -19.49
C GLU A 50 -4.18 -3.24 -19.27
N GLN A 51 -4.70 -2.02 -19.22
CA GLN A 51 -6.09 -1.75 -18.95
C GLN A 51 -6.63 -0.65 -19.84
N ASP A 52 -7.90 -0.75 -20.21
CA ASP A 52 -8.59 0.37 -20.85
C ASP A 52 -8.62 1.58 -19.91
N PRO A 53 -8.24 2.80 -20.34
CA PRO A 53 -8.01 3.93 -19.44
C PRO A 53 -9.30 4.62 -18.98
N GLY A 54 -10.34 3.85 -18.63
CA GLY A 54 -11.66 4.31 -18.19
C GLY A 54 -11.73 4.86 -16.76
N HIS A 55 -10.60 5.09 -16.09
CA HIS A 55 -10.50 5.47 -14.68
C HIS A 55 -11.30 6.75 -14.33
N ALA A 56 -11.19 7.80 -15.15
CA ALA A 56 -11.92 9.05 -14.92
C ALA A 56 -13.44 8.86 -15.06
N ALA A 57 -13.91 8.12 -16.07
CA ALA A 57 -15.32 7.82 -16.25
C ALA A 57 -15.87 6.99 -15.08
N GLY A 58 -15.14 5.94 -14.68
CA GLY A 58 -15.50 5.11 -13.52
C GLY A 58 -15.57 5.92 -12.22
N ALA A 59 -14.61 6.83 -11.99
CA ALA A 59 -14.60 7.72 -10.84
C ALA A 59 -15.80 8.66 -10.83
N LEU A 60 -16.12 9.33 -11.94
CA LEU A 60 -17.27 10.22 -12.04
C LEU A 60 -18.60 9.48 -11.81
N MET A 61 -18.75 8.26 -12.33
CA MET A 61 -19.94 7.43 -12.09
C MET A 61 -20.08 7.05 -10.61
N ALA A 62 -18.99 6.62 -9.98
CA ALA A 62 -18.97 6.25 -8.57
C ALA A 62 -19.23 7.47 -7.66
N LEU A 63 -18.62 8.61 -7.94
CA LEU A 63 -18.86 9.87 -7.24
C LEU A 63 -20.32 10.27 -7.34
N SER A 64 -20.90 10.25 -8.55
CA SER A 64 -22.32 10.57 -8.76
C SER A 64 -23.25 9.68 -7.94
N GLN A 65 -22.94 8.38 -7.82
CA GLN A 65 -23.69 7.46 -6.97
C GLN A 65 -23.53 7.77 -5.49
N VAL A 66 -22.32 8.00 -5.00
CA VAL A 66 -22.07 8.39 -3.59
C VAL A 66 -22.79 9.68 -3.24
N VAL A 67 -22.77 10.69 -4.11
CA VAL A 67 -23.45 11.96 -3.87
C VAL A 67 -24.97 11.76 -3.78
N ARG A 68 -25.57 10.91 -4.63
CA ARG A 68 -26.99 10.54 -4.51
C ARG A 68 -27.29 9.86 -3.18
N ASP A 69 -26.46 8.89 -2.78
CA ASP A 69 -26.67 8.10 -1.56
C ASP A 69 -26.48 8.93 -0.29
N LEU A 70 -25.65 9.98 -0.33
CA LEU A 70 -25.52 10.96 0.75
C LEU A 70 -26.80 11.79 0.94
N GLY A 71 -27.64 11.95 -0.08
CA GLY A 71 -28.84 12.79 -0.04
C GLY A 71 -28.52 14.21 0.46
N PRO A 72 -29.23 14.73 1.48
CA PRO A 72 -28.96 16.07 2.03
C PRO A 72 -27.53 16.27 2.56
N ARG A 73 -26.81 15.20 2.92
CA ARG A 73 -25.41 15.30 3.40
C ARG A 73 -24.42 15.63 2.29
N ALA A 74 -24.80 15.50 1.02
CA ALA A 74 -23.98 15.94 -0.11
C ALA A 74 -23.56 17.42 -0.01
N ALA A 75 -24.42 18.28 0.55
CA ALA A 75 -24.13 19.70 0.73
C ALA A 75 -22.98 19.98 1.71
N ALA A 76 -22.57 18.99 2.51
CA ALA A 76 -21.46 19.08 3.44
C ALA A 76 -20.15 18.49 2.89
N VAL A 77 -20.13 18.02 1.63
CA VAL A 77 -18.89 17.56 0.99
C VAL A 77 -17.95 18.74 0.83
N ALA A 78 -16.74 18.63 1.39
CA ALA A 78 -15.79 19.72 1.46
C ALA A 78 -14.49 19.42 0.69
N ALA A 79 -14.04 18.17 0.69
CA ALA A 79 -12.80 17.78 0.01
C ALA A 79 -12.84 16.33 -0.50
N LEU A 80 -11.98 16.03 -1.47
CA LEU A 80 -11.73 14.69 -1.95
C LEU A 80 -10.26 14.45 -2.31
N SER A 81 -9.84 13.19 -2.30
CA SER A 81 -8.53 12.75 -2.77
C SER A 81 -8.65 11.46 -3.59
N VAL A 82 -7.70 11.24 -4.50
CA VAL A 82 -7.62 10.05 -5.35
C VAL A 82 -6.44 9.19 -4.92
N THR A 83 -6.63 7.89 -4.74
CA THR A 83 -5.59 6.89 -4.47
C THR A 83 -5.63 5.82 -5.55
N GLY A 84 -4.50 5.15 -5.78
CA GLY A 84 -4.46 4.04 -6.72
C GLY A 84 -3.20 3.21 -6.58
N THR A 85 -3.11 2.19 -7.44
CA THR A 85 -1.94 1.31 -7.47
C THR A 85 -0.66 2.08 -7.80
N SER A 86 0.44 1.78 -7.10
CA SER A 86 1.73 2.43 -7.33
C SER A 86 2.34 2.11 -8.70
N GLY A 87 2.51 3.11 -9.55
CA GLY A 87 3.33 3.02 -10.76
C GLY A 87 2.62 2.65 -12.06
N SER A 88 1.28 2.64 -12.09
CA SER A 88 0.51 2.49 -13.33
C SER A 88 0.53 3.81 -14.12
N VAL A 89 0.83 3.75 -15.42
CA VAL A 89 1.06 4.93 -16.27
C VAL A 89 0.26 4.92 -17.56
N VAL A 90 0.04 6.10 -18.14
CA VAL A 90 -0.73 6.30 -19.37
C VAL A 90 -0.24 7.56 -20.09
N ALA A 91 -0.21 7.54 -21.42
CA ALA A 91 0.05 8.74 -22.21
C ALA A 91 -1.28 9.42 -22.58
N ILE A 92 -1.31 10.75 -22.64
CA ILE A 92 -2.46 11.52 -23.16
C ILE A 92 -2.05 12.42 -24.34
N ASP A 93 -3.01 12.75 -25.20
CA ASP A 93 -2.86 13.75 -26.25
C ASP A 93 -3.04 15.18 -25.74
N ASP A 94 -2.94 16.15 -26.65
CA ASP A 94 -3.12 17.58 -26.39
C ASP A 94 -4.56 17.96 -26.01
N THR A 95 -5.52 17.06 -26.20
CA THR A 95 -6.92 17.20 -25.76
C THR A 95 -7.18 16.58 -24.38
N GLY A 96 -6.15 16.02 -23.73
CA GLY A 96 -6.28 15.34 -22.45
C GLY A 96 -6.81 13.91 -22.54
N ARG A 97 -6.92 13.33 -23.75
CA ARG A 97 -7.44 11.97 -23.93
C ARG A 97 -6.32 10.94 -23.89
N PRO A 98 -6.52 9.80 -23.20
CA PRO A 98 -5.58 8.70 -23.24
C PRO A 98 -5.26 8.22 -24.66
N VAL A 99 -3.98 8.01 -24.93
CA VAL A 99 -3.48 7.47 -26.19
C VAL A 99 -2.96 6.06 -25.94
N GLY A 100 -3.83 5.08 -26.21
CA GLY A 100 -3.58 3.68 -25.92
C GLY A 100 -4.01 3.26 -24.50
N PRO A 101 -3.70 2.02 -24.10
CA PRO A 101 -4.09 1.50 -22.79
C PRO A 101 -3.20 2.07 -21.66
N ALA A 102 -3.72 2.06 -20.43
CA ALA A 102 -2.91 2.24 -19.25
C ALA A 102 -2.04 1.01 -19.01
N LEU A 103 -0.75 1.20 -18.74
CA LEU A 103 0.19 0.15 -18.38
C LEU A 103 0.21 -0.01 -16.86
N LEU A 104 -0.16 -1.18 -16.35
CA LEU A 104 -0.36 -1.37 -14.92
C LEU A 104 0.96 -1.59 -14.16
N TYR A 105 0.91 -1.40 -12.85
CA TYR A 105 2.03 -1.56 -11.91
C TYR A 105 2.78 -2.91 -12.02
N SER A 106 2.07 -3.98 -12.41
CA SER A 106 2.59 -5.33 -12.59
C SER A 106 3.06 -5.63 -14.01
N ASP A 107 2.96 -4.67 -14.93
CA ASP A 107 3.46 -4.81 -16.29
C ASP A 107 4.99 -4.71 -16.30
N ASP A 108 5.64 -5.75 -16.82
CA ASP A 108 7.09 -5.91 -16.87
C ASP A 108 7.67 -5.43 -18.22
N ARG A 109 6.83 -4.93 -19.14
CA ARG A 109 7.31 -4.33 -20.38
C ARG A 109 8.13 -3.08 -20.06
N GLY A 110 9.26 -2.95 -20.73
CA GLY A 110 10.21 -1.87 -20.48
C GLY A 110 11.16 -2.13 -19.31
N ARG A 111 11.12 -3.29 -18.64
CA ARG A 111 12.14 -3.66 -17.65
C ARG A 111 13.57 -3.54 -18.20
N GLY A 112 13.82 -4.11 -19.38
CA GLY A 112 15.15 -3.99 -20.02
C GLY A 112 15.54 -2.55 -20.37
N LEU A 113 14.56 -1.68 -20.65
CA LEU A 113 14.82 -0.25 -20.84
C LEU A 113 15.21 0.42 -19.51
N ALA A 114 14.53 0.08 -18.42
CA ALA A 114 14.90 0.56 -17.09
C ALA A 114 16.30 0.07 -16.70
N GLU A 115 16.62 -1.21 -16.91
CA GLU A 115 17.92 -1.78 -16.58
C GLU A 115 19.06 -1.09 -17.35
N ALA A 116 18.85 -0.86 -18.65
CA ALA A 116 19.81 -0.13 -19.48
C ALA A 116 19.97 1.33 -19.01
N ALA A 117 18.87 1.98 -18.63
CA ALA A 117 18.87 3.40 -18.27
C ALA A 117 19.39 3.65 -16.84
N LEU A 118 19.21 2.69 -15.93
CA LEU A 118 19.71 2.74 -14.55
C LEU A 118 21.09 2.11 -14.38
N GLY A 119 21.61 1.40 -15.39
CA GLY A 119 22.92 0.74 -15.34
C GLY A 119 22.98 -0.47 -14.40
N GLY A 120 21.84 -1.11 -14.13
CA GLY A 120 21.74 -2.24 -13.18
C GLY A 120 20.35 -2.85 -13.11
N PRO A 121 20.14 -3.89 -12.28
CA PRO A 121 18.85 -4.57 -12.16
C PRO A 121 17.73 -3.61 -11.76
N ALA A 122 16.61 -3.66 -12.49
CA ALA A 122 15.40 -2.94 -12.16
C ALA A 122 14.35 -3.91 -11.63
N GLY A 123 13.64 -3.53 -10.56
CA GLY A 123 12.50 -4.32 -10.08
C GLY A 123 11.39 -4.39 -11.15
N SER A 124 10.65 -5.49 -11.19
CA SER A 124 9.55 -5.73 -12.14
C SER A 124 8.39 -4.72 -12.07
N SER A 125 8.37 -3.85 -11.06
CA SER A 125 7.40 -2.74 -10.92
C SER A 125 7.98 -1.37 -11.29
N SER A 126 9.11 -1.34 -11.99
CA SER A 126 9.80 -0.12 -12.42
C SER A 126 8.91 0.74 -13.32
N THR A 127 8.49 1.90 -12.80
CA THR A 127 7.64 2.82 -13.56
C THR A 127 8.42 3.53 -14.65
N ILE A 128 9.71 3.78 -14.41
CA ILE A 128 10.59 4.38 -15.40
C ILE A 128 10.68 3.53 -16.67
N GLY A 129 10.72 2.21 -16.55
CA GLY A 129 10.72 1.30 -17.70
C GLY A 129 9.47 1.43 -18.57
N ARG A 130 8.29 1.52 -17.94
CA ARG A 130 7.01 1.73 -18.64
C ARG A 130 6.95 3.09 -19.33
N LEU A 131 7.42 4.15 -18.67
CA LEU A 131 7.53 5.48 -19.27
C LEU A 131 8.44 5.46 -20.50
N LEU A 132 9.65 4.91 -20.38
CA LEU A 132 10.61 4.78 -21.49
C LEU A 132 10.03 3.95 -22.64
N TRP A 133 9.29 2.88 -22.34
CA TRP A 133 8.63 2.06 -23.35
C TRP A 133 7.57 2.84 -24.13
N LEU A 134 6.77 3.66 -23.45
CA LEU A 134 5.77 4.54 -24.08
C LEU A 134 6.41 5.55 -25.02
N LEU A 135 7.63 6.04 -24.78
CA LEU A 135 8.30 6.98 -25.68
C LEU A 135 8.52 6.39 -27.09
N GLY A 136 8.73 5.07 -27.17
CA GLY A 136 9.03 4.36 -28.39
C GLY A 136 7.81 3.82 -29.16
N GLN A 137 6.57 3.97 -28.65
CA GLN A 137 5.40 3.43 -29.35
C GLN A 137 4.83 4.40 -30.39
N PRO A 138 4.26 3.86 -31.49
CA PRO A 138 3.53 4.68 -32.46
C PRO A 138 2.44 5.51 -31.80
N GLY A 139 2.47 6.82 -32.04
CA GLY A 139 1.46 7.74 -31.51
C GLY A 139 1.64 8.09 -30.04
N THR A 140 2.70 7.67 -29.36
CA THR A 140 3.01 8.07 -27.96
C THR A 140 4.37 8.73 -27.78
N ALA A 141 5.11 8.98 -28.86
CA ALA A 141 6.33 9.75 -28.83
C ALA A 141 6.11 11.20 -28.31
N PRO A 142 7.14 11.84 -27.72
CA PRO A 142 7.05 13.22 -27.27
C PRO A 142 6.64 14.18 -28.39
N ALA A 143 5.64 15.01 -28.12
CA ALA A 143 5.12 16.03 -29.03
C ALA A 143 4.49 17.17 -28.21
N PRO A 144 4.29 18.37 -28.78
CA PRO A 144 3.52 19.43 -28.12
C PRO A 144 2.16 18.89 -27.63
N GLY A 145 1.81 19.21 -26.38
CA GLY A 145 0.57 18.74 -25.75
C GLY A 145 0.58 17.28 -25.25
N ARG A 146 1.54 16.43 -25.66
CA ARG A 146 1.74 15.09 -25.09
C ARG A 146 2.00 15.18 -23.59
N ARG A 147 1.38 14.32 -22.79
CA ARG A 147 1.78 14.10 -21.39
C ARG A 147 1.88 12.62 -21.06
N TYR A 148 2.75 12.28 -20.12
CA TYR A 148 2.86 10.96 -19.52
C TYR A 148 2.46 11.07 -18.06
N LEU A 149 1.38 10.39 -17.71
CA LEU A 149 0.71 10.53 -16.43
C LEU A 149 0.74 9.23 -15.66
N HIS A 150 0.58 9.34 -14.35
CA HIS A 150 0.06 8.25 -13.55
C HIS A 150 -1.46 8.20 -13.68
N VAL A 151 -2.03 7.00 -13.48
CA VAL A 151 -3.46 6.78 -13.64
C VAL A 151 -4.35 7.70 -12.76
N PRO A 152 -4.03 7.98 -11.48
CA PRO A 152 -4.78 8.95 -10.65
C PRO A 152 -4.83 10.36 -11.24
N ASP A 153 -3.77 10.79 -11.95
CA ASP A 153 -3.67 12.11 -12.53
C ASP A 153 -4.78 12.34 -13.58
N LEU A 154 -5.22 11.28 -14.30
CA LEU A 154 -6.37 11.37 -15.21
C LEU A 154 -7.66 11.78 -14.48
N VAL A 155 -7.85 11.28 -13.26
CA VAL A 155 -9.04 11.56 -12.45
C VAL A 155 -8.95 12.95 -11.87
N VAL A 156 -7.77 13.35 -11.36
CA VAL A 156 -7.52 14.70 -10.86
C VAL A 156 -7.74 15.73 -11.96
N ALA A 157 -7.21 15.49 -13.16
CA ALA A 157 -7.41 16.37 -14.32
C ALA A 157 -8.88 16.44 -14.76
N ALA A 158 -9.59 15.31 -14.77
CA ALA A 158 -11.02 15.31 -15.09
C ALA A 158 -11.87 16.09 -14.06
N LEU A 159 -11.44 16.14 -12.79
CA LEU A 159 -12.14 16.86 -11.73
C LEU A 159 -11.78 18.34 -11.69
N THR A 160 -10.52 18.70 -11.94
CA THR A 160 -9.98 20.06 -11.65
C THR A 160 -9.52 20.82 -12.89
N GLY A 161 -9.22 20.12 -13.99
CA GLY A 161 -8.49 20.67 -15.14
C GLY A 161 -6.97 20.73 -14.95
N GLU A 162 -6.47 20.47 -13.74
CA GLU A 162 -5.04 20.52 -13.42
C GLU A 162 -4.35 19.19 -13.71
N LEU A 163 -3.13 19.26 -14.25
CA LEU A 163 -2.28 18.12 -14.52
C LEU A 163 -1.09 18.14 -13.56
N VAL A 164 -1.21 17.40 -12.47
CA VAL A 164 -0.16 17.23 -11.46
C VAL A 164 0.01 15.75 -11.14
N THR A 165 1.19 15.37 -10.68
CA THR A 165 1.47 14.02 -10.18
C THR A 165 1.96 14.11 -8.74
N ASP A 166 1.41 13.32 -7.83
CA ASP A 166 1.94 13.27 -6.47
C ASP A 166 3.25 12.48 -6.39
N THR A 167 4.15 12.88 -5.49
CA THR A 167 5.45 12.22 -5.32
C THR A 167 5.33 10.76 -4.87
N SER A 168 4.21 10.35 -4.28
CA SER A 168 4.02 8.95 -3.85
C SER A 168 3.78 8.01 -5.05
N HIS A 169 2.98 8.39 -6.04
CA HIS A 169 2.78 7.59 -7.24
C HIS A 169 3.99 7.64 -8.17
N ALA A 170 4.65 8.79 -8.27
CA ALA A 170 5.85 8.99 -9.09
C ALA A 170 7.12 8.36 -8.49
N LEU A 171 7.12 7.95 -7.22
CA LEU A 171 8.30 7.40 -6.53
C LEU A 171 9.02 6.32 -7.34
N LYS A 172 8.28 5.37 -7.90
CA LYS A 172 8.84 4.25 -8.69
C LYS A 172 9.28 4.63 -10.11
N ALA A 173 9.12 5.89 -10.50
CA ALA A 173 9.76 6.45 -11.68
C ALA A 173 11.19 6.92 -11.37
N GLY A 174 11.62 6.92 -10.10
CA GLY A 174 12.96 7.32 -9.68
C GLY A 174 13.10 8.82 -9.42
N ILE A 175 11.99 9.50 -9.07
CA ILE A 175 12.03 10.93 -8.73
C ILE A 175 12.87 11.18 -7.48
N ASP A 176 13.38 12.40 -7.35
CA ASP A 176 13.78 12.94 -6.06
C ASP A 176 12.53 13.53 -5.40
N ALA A 177 11.97 12.80 -4.42
CA ALA A 177 10.74 13.20 -3.74
C ALA A 177 10.93 14.45 -2.86
N ALA A 178 12.14 14.66 -2.32
CA ALA A 178 12.44 15.81 -1.47
C ALA A 178 12.62 17.08 -2.31
N ALA A 179 13.33 17.00 -3.43
CA ALA A 179 13.50 18.09 -4.37
C ALA A 179 12.27 18.32 -5.27
N GLY A 180 11.40 17.32 -5.41
CA GLY A 180 10.23 17.39 -6.29
C GLY A 180 10.61 17.38 -7.78
N SER A 181 11.63 16.61 -8.16
CA SER A 181 12.15 16.58 -9.53
C SER A 181 12.11 15.19 -10.16
N TRP A 182 11.79 15.17 -11.46
CA TRP A 182 11.91 13.97 -12.30
C TRP A 182 13.37 13.59 -12.54
N PRO A 183 13.69 12.31 -12.75
CA PRO A 183 15.08 11.88 -12.94
C PRO A 183 15.62 12.28 -14.32
N ASP A 184 16.89 12.66 -14.35
CA ASP A 184 17.62 13.08 -15.55
C ASP A 184 17.57 12.06 -16.69
N VAL A 185 17.38 10.78 -16.36
CA VAL A 185 17.26 9.69 -17.33
C VAL A 185 16.09 9.90 -18.31
N LEU A 186 14.99 10.54 -17.90
CA LEU A 186 13.89 10.89 -18.79
C LEU A 186 14.29 12.01 -19.76
N THR A 187 15.00 13.02 -19.27
CA THR A 187 15.55 14.09 -20.12
C THR A 187 16.59 13.55 -21.10
N ALA A 188 17.47 12.65 -20.66
CA ALA A 188 18.44 11.97 -21.50
C ALA A 188 17.78 11.08 -22.57
N ALA A 189 16.61 10.50 -22.26
CA ALA A 189 15.77 9.77 -23.21
C ALA A 189 14.97 10.70 -24.17
N GLY A 190 15.19 12.01 -24.11
CA GLY A 190 14.57 12.99 -25.00
C GLY A 190 13.15 13.39 -24.60
N VAL A 191 12.73 13.16 -23.35
CA VAL A 191 11.43 13.62 -22.84
C VAL A 191 11.53 15.10 -22.47
N PRO A 192 10.80 16.00 -23.16
CA PRO A 192 10.73 17.40 -22.75
C PRO A 192 10.07 17.50 -21.39
N ALA A 193 10.56 18.41 -20.52
CA ALA A 193 9.96 18.64 -19.20
C ALA A 193 8.45 18.96 -19.28
N SER A 194 8.01 19.62 -20.36
CA SER A 194 6.59 19.91 -20.60
C SER A 194 5.73 18.66 -20.81
N CYS A 195 6.30 17.49 -21.07
CA CYS A 195 5.56 16.22 -21.20
C CYS A 195 5.33 15.52 -19.86
N LEU A 196 5.99 15.99 -18.79
CA LEU A 196 5.85 15.43 -17.45
C LEU A 196 5.07 16.43 -16.58
N PRO A 197 4.07 15.99 -15.80
CA PRO A 197 3.36 16.87 -14.88
C PRO A 197 4.30 17.42 -13.81
N PRO A 198 4.05 18.63 -13.30
CA PRO A 198 4.67 19.09 -12.06
C PRO A 198 4.41 18.09 -10.93
N LEU A 199 5.45 17.85 -10.14
CA LEU A 199 5.37 17.00 -8.95
C LEU A 199 4.85 17.81 -7.76
N VAL A 200 3.88 17.26 -7.04
CA VAL A 200 3.33 17.86 -5.82
C VAL A 200 3.45 16.90 -4.64
N ARG A 201 3.61 17.46 -3.44
CA ARG A 201 3.60 16.64 -2.23
C ARG A 201 2.18 16.10 -1.99
N PRO A 202 2.01 14.84 -1.58
CA PRO A 202 0.76 14.37 -1.02
C PRO A 202 0.16 15.32 0.01
N GLY A 203 -1.17 15.45 0.04
CA GLY A 203 -1.86 16.40 0.93
C GLY A 203 -1.89 17.85 0.43
N THR A 204 -1.21 18.18 -0.67
CA THR A 204 -1.27 19.53 -1.26
C THR A 204 -2.65 19.77 -1.91
N PRO A 205 -3.35 20.87 -1.63
CA PRO A 205 -4.54 21.27 -2.39
C PRO A 205 -4.16 21.53 -3.86
N VAL A 206 -4.73 20.77 -4.79
CA VAL A 206 -4.46 20.89 -6.23
C VAL A 206 -5.35 21.96 -6.85
N GLY A 207 -6.62 22.01 -6.45
CA GLY A 207 -7.61 22.91 -6.98
C GLY A 207 -9.00 22.56 -6.44
N THR A 208 -10.04 23.14 -7.02
CA THR A 208 -11.43 22.78 -6.72
C THR A 208 -12.05 22.00 -7.87
N VAL A 209 -13.04 21.15 -7.58
CA VAL A 209 -13.84 20.50 -8.62
C VAL A 209 -14.43 21.57 -9.54
N LEU A 210 -14.23 21.41 -10.85
CA LEU A 210 -14.71 22.32 -11.88
C LEU A 210 -16.21 22.56 -11.75
N PRO A 211 -16.72 23.80 -11.92
CA PRO A 211 -18.15 24.10 -11.70
C PRO A 211 -19.12 23.21 -12.49
N ALA A 212 -18.80 22.89 -13.74
CA ALA A 212 -19.60 22.01 -14.59
C ALA A 212 -19.60 20.56 -14.06
N VAL A 213 -18.46 20.07 -13.58
CA VAL A 213 -18.32 18.73 -13.01
C VAL A 213 -19.04 18.65 -11.66
N ALA A 214 -18.87 19.65 -10.79
CA ALA A 214 -19.56 19.73 -9.51
C ALA A 214 -21.09 19.71 -9.70
N THR A 215 -21.60 20.52 -10.63
CA THR A 215 -23.02 20.56 -11.00
C THR A 215 -23.52 19.21 -11.51
N GLY A 216 -22.78 18.57 -12.42
CA GLY A 216 -23.14 17.25 -12.96
C GLY A 216 -23.12 16.11 -11.93
N LEU A 217 -22.26 16.22 -10.90
CA LEU A 217 -22.18 15.26 -9.81
C LEU A 217 -23.18 15.53 -8.67
N GLY A 218 -23.71 16.75 -8.57
CA GLY A 218 -24.51 17.19 -7.42
C GLY A 218 -23.69 17.62 -6.21
N LEU A 219 -22.41 17.95 -6.41
CA LEU A 219 -21.52 18.44 -5.37
C LEU A 219 -21.72 19.96 -5.14
N PRO A 220 -21.50 20.46 -3.91
CA PRO A 220 -21.47 21.90 -3.67
C PRO A 220 -20.29 22.54 -4.42
N PRO A 221 -20.37 23.86 -4.71
CA PRO A 221 -19.23 24.58 -5.28
C PRO A 221 -18.06 24.60 -4.28
N GLY A 222 -16.83 24.58 -4.80
CA GLY A 222 -15.63 24.76 -3.99
C GLY A 222 -15.10 23.49 -3.30
N VAL A 223 -15.61 22.30 -3.63
CA VAL A 223 -15.02 21.03 -3.14
C VAL A 223 -13.55 20.96 -3.55
N VAL A 224 -12.66 20.88 -2.58
CA VAL A 224 -11.21 20.86 -2.80
C VAL A 224 -10.75 19.47 -3.23
N VAL A 225 -9.89 19.39 -4.24
CA VAL A 225 -9.18 18.16 -4.61
C VAL A 225 -7.77 18.24 -4.04
N VAL A 226 -7.41 17.23 -3.25
CA VAL A 226 -6.12 17.11 -2.57
C VAL A 226 -5.26 16.08 -3.29
N ALA A 227 -3.97 16.36 -3.43
CA ALA A 227 -3.00 15.44 -4.01
C ALA A 227 -2.95 14.14 -3.19
N GLY A 228 -3.06 13.02 -3.89
CA GLY A 228 -3.23 11.71 -3.29
C GLY A 228 -1.94 11.04 -2.82
N MET A 229 -2.06 9.75 -2.55
CA MET A 229 -0.95 8.83 -2.36
C MET A 229 -1.30 7.47 -2.94
N THR A 230 -0.31 6.58 -3.03
CA THR A 230 -0.53 5.19 -3.42
C THR A 230 -1.46 4.48 -2.44
N ASP A 231 -2.14 3.44 -2.92
CA ASP A 231 -3.02 2.56 -2.14
C ASP A 231 -2.38 2.02 -0.85
N GLY A 232 -1.11 1.62 -0.89
CA GLY A 232 -0.38 1.19 0.30
C GLY A 232 -0.13 2.32 1.31
N CYS A 233 0.03 3.56 0.86
CA CYS A 233 0.15 4.73 1.72
C CYS A 233 -1.19 5.16 2.31
N THR A 234 -2.27 5.17 1.50
CA THR A 234 -3.59 5.49 2.02
C THR A 234 -4.14 4.38 2.93
N ALA A 235 -3.80 3.10 2.70
CA ALA A 235 -4.08 2.03 3.67
C ALA A 235 -3.37 2.26 5.03
N GLN A 236 -2.13 2.77 5.01
CA GLN A 236 -1.41 3.18 6.23
C GLN A 236 -2.13 4.33 6.95
N ILE A 237 -2.65 5.33 6.21
CA ILE A 237 -3.48 6.41 6.76
C ILE A 237 -4.78 5.85 7.36
N ALA A 238 -5.47 4.96 6.64
CA ALA A 238 -6.73 4.34 7.08
C ALA A 238 -6.56 3.52 8.37
N ALA A 239 -5.38 2.94 8.57
CA ALA A 239 -5.01 2.25 9.80
C ALA A 239 -4.59 3.19 10.94
N GLY A 240 -4.40 4.47 10.66
CA GLY A 240 -3.96 5.48 11.62
C GLY A 240 -2.49 5.35 12.02
N ALA A 241 -1.67 4.72 11.17
CA ALA A 241 -0.23 4.51 11.42
C ALA A 241 0.61 5.60 10.72
N VAL A 242 0.46 6.85 11.17
CA VAL A 242 1.03 8.04 10.52
C VAL A 242 2.01 8.83 11.40
N LEU A 243 2.24 8.39 12.64
CA LEU A 243 3.19 8.97 13.58
C LEU A 243 4.36 8.02 13.88
N PRO A 244 5.54 8.53 14.26
CA PRO A 244 6.67 7.71 14.72
C PRO A 244 6.25 6.71 15.82
N GLY A 245 6.77 5.48 15.74
CA GLY A 245 6.37 4.38 16.61
C GLY A 245 5.13 3.62 16.13
N GLN A 246 4.35 4.18 15.20
CA GLN A 246 3.22 3.48 14.60
C GLN A 246 3.68 2.74 13.33
N THR A 247 3.23 1.49 13.22
CA THR A 247 3.53 0.63 12.08
C THR A 247 2.29 -0.11 11.61
N ILE A 248 2.31 -0.58 10.38
CA ILE A 248 1.25 -1.37 9.79
C ILE A 248 1.81 -2.64 9.16
N GLY A 249 1.13 -3.77 9.40
CA GLY A 249 1.30 -5.04 8.71
C GLY A 249 0.08 -5.34 7.84
N VAL A 250 0.26 -5.30 6.52
CA VAL A 250 -0.75 -5.67 5.53
C VAL A 250 -0.54 -7.14 5.15
N LEU A 251 -1.35 -8.03 5.73
CA LEU A 251 -1.27 -9.46 5.48
C LEU A 251 -2.28 -9.88 4.40
N GLY A 252 -1.86 -9.75 3.15
CA GLY A 252 -2.57 -10.30 1.97
C GLY A 252 -1.93 -11.59 1.50
N THR A 253 -1.96 -11.85 0.19
CA THR A 253 -1.14 -12.93 -0.42
C THR A 253 0.32 -12.82 0.00
N THR A 254 0.81 -11.59 0.11
CA THR A 254 2.11 -11.21 0.66
C THR A 254 1.94 -10.37 1.93
N LEU A 255 2.96 -10.31 2.76
CA LEU A 255 3.06 -9.43 3.92
C LEU A 255 3.81 -8.14 3.53
N VAL A 256 3.22 -6.98 3.81
CA VAL A 256 3.89 -5.68 3.68
C VAL A 256 3.96 -5.01 5.03
N LEU A 257 5.15 -4.56 5.40
CA LEU A 257 5.39 -3.80 6.62
C LEU A 257 5.74 -2.36 6.27
N LYS A 258 5.13 -1.40 6.96
CA LYS A 258 5.47 0.01 6.86
C LYS A 258 5.51 0.68 8.22
N GLY A 259 6.32 1.72 8.34
CA GLY A 259 6.39 2.57 9.53
C GLY A 259 6.51 4.04 9.18
N VAL A 260 6.95 4.83 10.16
CA VAL A 260 7.13 6.27 10.06
C VAL A 260 8.50 6.62 10.65
N SER A 261 9.25 7.45 9.92
CA SER A 261 10.60 7.92 10.23
C SER A 261 10.72 9.42 9.99
N ASP A 262 11.63 10.08 10.68
CA ASP A 262 11.98 11.50 10.46
C ASP A 262 13.02 11.69 9.35
N HIS A 263 13.67 10.62 8.91
CA HIS A 263 14.64 10.60 7.82
C HIS A 263 14.32 9.51 6.79
N GLU A 264 14.79 9.72 5.56
CA GLU A 264 14.62 8.74 4.50
C GLU A 264 15.39 7.46 4.82
N VAL A 265 14.71 6.32 4.77
CA VAL A 265 15.33 5.00 4.88
C VAL A 265 15.19 4.30 3.53
N ALA A 266 16.32 4.06 2.87
CA ALA A 266 16.39 3.36 1.60
C ALA A 266 17.55 2.36 1.63
N THR A 267 17.24 1.07 1.48
CA THR A 267 18.22 -0.02 1.43
C THR A 267 17.64 -1.17 0.60
N ALA A 268 18.43 -2.20 0.31
CA ALA A 268 17.90 -3.41 -0.32
C ALA A 268 16.67 -3.92 0.46
N GLY A 269 15.54 -4.09 -0.24
CA GLY A 269 14.26 -4.55 0.33
C GLY A 269 13.39 -3.47 1.00
N VAL A 270 13.90 -2.26 1.24
CA VAL A 270 13.17 -1.16 1.92
C VAL A 270 13.27 0.14 1.14
N TYR A 271 12.14 0.79 0.90
CA TYR A 271 12.06 2.13 0.30
C TYR A 271 11.07 2.99 1.07
N SER A 272 11.21 4.32 0.95
CA SER A 272 10.41 5.30 1.71
C SER A 272 9.56 6.17 0.80
N HIS A 273 8.32 6.41 1.21
CA HIS A 273 7.50 7.47 0.62
C HIS A 273 7.64 8.75 1.44
N LEU A 274 7.68 9.91 0.79
CA LEU A 274 7.60 11.20 1.46
C LEU A 274 6.13 11.51 1.82
N ALA A 275 5.87 11.76 3.09
CA ALA A 275 4.54 12.02 3.63
C ALA A 275 4.14 13.51 3.53
N PRO A 276 2.85 13.85 3.72
CA PRO A 276 2.37 15.24 3.66
C PRO A 276 3.09 16.21 4.62
N ASP A 277 3.41 15.74 5.83
CA ASP A 277 4.09 16.51 6.87
C ASP A 277 5.61 16.59 6.70
N GLY A 278 6.17 15.94 5.68
CA GLY A 278 7.60 15.85 5.42
C GLY A 278 8.31 14.69 6.14
N SER A 279 7.59 13.86 6.91
CA SER A 279 8.12 12.59 7.41
C SER A 279 8.29 11.56 6.28
N TRP A 280 8.98 10.47 6.56
CA TRP A 280 9.24 9.38 5.63
C TRP A 280 8.55 8.10 6.08
N TRP A 281 7.95 7.38 5.14
CA TRP A 281 7.23 6.13 5.39
C TRP A 281 7.95 4.94 4.77
N PRO A 282 9.00 4.42 5.44
CA PRO A 282 9.73 3.24 4.99
C PRO A 282 8.86 1.99 5.07
N GLY A 283 9.08 1.09 4.11
CA GLY A 283 8.47 -0.22 4.15
C GLY A 283 9.13 -1.24 3.24
N GLY A 284 8.90 -2.50 3.58
CA GLY A 284 9.36 -3.66 2.85
C GLY A 284 8.21 -4.65 2.62
N ALA A 285 8.30 -5.41 1.53
CA ALA A 285 7.30 -6.42 1.18
C ALA A 285 7.96 -7.79 1.17
N SER A 286 7.46 -8.70 2.01
CA SER A 286 7.85 -10.11 2.00
C SER A 286 7.08 -10.88 0.92
N ASN A 287 7.66 -11.98 0.44
CA ASN A 287 6.97 -12.96 -0.40
C ASN A 287 6.15 -13.97 0.44
N THR A 288 6.41 -14.05 1.74
CA THR A 288 5.53 -14.69 2.73
C THR A 288 4.20 -13.95 2.84
N GLY A 289 3.11 -14.64 3.18
CA GLY A 289 1.83 -14.03 3.51
C GLY A 289 0.73 -15.07 3.66
N ALA A 290 -0.54 -14.67 3.61
CA ALA A 290 -1.65 -15.64 3.61
C ALA A 290 -1.66 -16.53 2.34
N GLY A 291 -0.99 -16.10 1.27
CA GLY A 291 -0.87 -16.87 0.03
C GLY A 291 0.06 -18.09 0.13
N THR A 292 0.81 -18.22 1.23
CA THR A 292 1.68 -19.37 1.48
C THR A 292 1.02 -20.43 2.36
N LEU A 293 -0.19 -20.15 2.88
CA LEU A 293 -0.94 -21.14 3.65
C LEU A 293 -1.39 -22.29 2.75
N THR A 294 -1.42 -23.49 3.31
CA THR A 294 -2.06 -24.63 2.67
C THR A 294 -3.56 -24.35 2.48
N ALA A 295 -4.08 -24.60 1.28
CA ALA A 295 -5.50 -24.38 0.99
C ALA A 295 -6.37 -25.35 1.77
N ASP A 296 -7.44 -24.84 2.39
CA ASP A 296 -8.42 -25.60 3.16
C ASP A 296 -9.82 -24.98 2.98
N ASP A 297 -10.86 -25.81 3.00
CA ASP A 297 -12.26 -25.38 2.87
C ASP A 297 -12.82 -24.82 4.20
N ASP A 298 -12.25 -25.21 5.34
CA ASP A 298 -12.59 -24.75 6.70
C ASP A 298 -11.39 -24.11 7.41
N LEU A 299 -10.86 -23.03 6.82
CA LEU A 299 -9.76 -22.26 7.42
C LEU A 299 -10.08 -21.76 8.85
N ALA A 300 -11.34 -21.44 9.15
CA ALA A 300 -11.71 -20.96 10.48
C ALA A 300 -11.62 -22.08 11.54
N GLY A 301 -12.10 -23.28 11.22
CA GLY A 301 -11.92 -24.46 12.07
C GLY A 301 -10.45 -24.84 12.24
N LEU A 302 -9.66 -24.74 11.15
CA LEU A 302 -8.24 -25.04 11.17
C LEU A 302 -7.44 -24.03 12.00
N ASP A 303 -7.75 -22.73 11.91
CA ASP A 303 -7.19 -21.67 12.74
C ASP A 303 -7.46 -21.91 14.23
N ALA A 304 -8.70 -22.27 14.59
CA ALA A 304 -9.08 -22.57 15.96
C ALA A 304 -8.37 -23.81 16.51
N ALA A 305 -8.28 -24.88 15.72
CA ALA A 305 -7.56 -26.10 16.08
C ALA A 305 -6.05 -25.83 16.25
N ALA A 306 -5.46 -25.05 15.34
CA ALA A 306 -4.05 -24.65 15.40
C ALA A 306 -3.74 -23.82 16.65
N LEU A 307 -4.60 -22.84 17.00
CA LEU A 307 -4.41 -22.06 18.21
C LEU A 307 -4.49 -22.95 19.47
N ALA A 308 -5.49 -23.84 19.53
CA ALA A 308 -5.70 -24.76 20.64
C ALA A 308 -4.55 -25.76 20.83
N ALA A 309 -3.87 -26.15 19.75
CA ALA A 309 -2.69 -27.04 19.80
C ALA A 309 -1.47 -26.41 20.50
N GLY A 310 -1.44 -25.09 20.66
CA GLY A 310 -0.31 -24.36 21.22
C GLY A 310 0.83 -24.11 20.22
N PRO A 311 1.93 -23.47 20.65
CA PRO A 311 3.05 -23.12 19.78
C PRO A 311 3.64 -24.35 19.07
N SER A 312 3.93 -24.22 17.78
CA SER A 312 4.44 -25.35 17.00
C SER A 312 5.84 -25.76 17.47
N PRO A 313 6.13 -27.07 17.63
CA PRO A 313 7.51 -27.54 17.80
C PRO A 313 8.30 -27.49 16.48
N LEU A 314 7.60 -27.32 15.34
CA LEU A 314 8.21 -27.20 14.02
C LEU A 314 8.69 -25.76 13.79
N THR A 315 9.63 -25.61 12.87
CA THR A 315 10.14 -24.30 12.42
C THR A 315 9.82 -24.14 10.96
N CYS A 316 9.05 -23.10 10.62
CA CYS A 316 8.62 -22.83 9.26
C CYS A 316 9.11 -21.44 8.81
N TYR A 317 9.70 -21.38 7.62
CA TYR A 317 9.82 -20.14 6.85
C TYR A 317 8.96 -20.29 5.59
N PRO A 318 7.72 -19.76 5.60
CA PRO A 318 6.79 -20.01 4.50
C PRO A 318 7.06 -19.06 3.33
N LEU A 319 7.27 -19.61 2.14
CA LEU A 319 7.44 -18.88 0.88
C LEU A 319 6.58 -19.53 -0.22
N PRO A 320 6.28 -18.81 -1.32
CA PRO A 320 5.56 -19.38 -2.46
C PRO A 320 6.23 -20.65 -2.99
N ALA A 321 5.42 -21.62 -3.40
CA ALA A 321 5.92 -22.85 -4.01
C ALA A 321 6.64 -22.59 -5.36
N PRO A 322 7.59 -23.46 -5.76
CA PRO A 322 8.24 -23.39 -7.06
C PRO A 322 7.22 -23.30 -8.22
N PRO A 323 7.55 -22.59 -9.32
CA PRO A 323 8.86 -22.06 -9.69
C PRO A 323 9.20 -20.69 -9.07
N ARG A 324 8.30 -20.09 -8.27
CA ARG A 324 8.60 -18.85 -7.55
C ARG A 324 9.51 -19.20 -6.37
N ARG A 325 10.60 -18.45 -6.20
CA ARG A 325 11.52 -18.53 -5.06
C ARG A 325 12.03 -17.13 -4.70
N GLY A 326 12.76 -17.05 -3.61
CA GLY A 326 13.37 -15.83 -3.13
C GLY A 326 12.47 -15.05 -2.17
N GLU A 327 13.10 -14.16 -1.42
CA GLU A 327 12.53 -13.26 -0.45
C GLU A 327 12.99 -11.84 -0.73
N ARG A 328 12.03 -10.90 -0.72
CA ARG A 328 12.32 -9.47 -0.95
C ARG A 328 12.61 -8.72 0.34
N PHE A 329 11.99 -9.14 1.44
CA PHE A 329 12.16 -8.55 2.77
C PHE A 329 11.64 -9.58 3.79
N PRO A 330 12.31 -9.82 4.94
CA PRO A 330 13.46 -9.11 5.49
C PRO A 330 14.84 -9.64 5.06
N LEU A 331 14.90 -10.81 4.41
CA LEU A 331 16.18 -11.46 4.05
C LEU A 331 16.84 -10.86 2.81
N THR A 332 16.04 -10.41 1.83
CA THR A 332 16.52 -9.82 0.57
C THR A 332 17.38 -10.79 -0.27
N ASP A 333 17.01 -12.07 -0.29
CA ASP A 333 17.74 -13.14 -0.96
C ASP A 333 16.90 -13.70 -2.13
N PRO A 334 17.38 -13.68 -3.38
CA PRO A 334 16.61 -14.15 -4.53
C PRO A 334 16.50 -15.68 -4.65
N ASP A 335 17.28 -16.44 -3.89
CA ASP A 335 17.42 -17.90 -4.01
C ASP A 335 16.89 -18.68 -2.80
N VAL A 336 16.56 -18.01 -1.69
CA VAL A 336 15.91 -18.66 -0.54
C VAL A 336 14.61 -19.38 -0.92
N THR A 337 14.38 -20.54 -0.33
CA THR A 337 13.20 -21.38 -0.54
C THR A 337 12.46 -21.62 0.77
N ALA A 338 11.18 -21.97 0.66
CA ALA A 338 10.38 -22.34 1.82
C ALA A 338 10.98 -23.55 2.54
N PHE A 339 10.86 -23.60 3.85
CA PHE A 339 11.20 -24.80 4.61
C PHE A 339 10.25 -25.02 5.80
N LEU A 340 10.08 -26.29 6.14
CA LEU A 340 9.44 -26.78 7.35
C LEU A 340 10.35 -27.85 7.94
N VAL A 341 10.91 -27.60 9.11
CA VAL A 341 11.88 -28.50 9.77
C VAL A 341 11.51 -28.74 11.23
N GLY A 342 12.00 -29.83 11.80
CA GLY A 342 11.75 -30.22 13.19
C GLY A 342 11.24 -31.67 13.30
N PRO A 343 11.07 -32.18 14.55
CA PRO A 343 10.63 -33.55 14.78
C PRO A 343 9.28 -33.85 14.12
N GLY A 344 9.24 -34.83 13.23
CA GLY A 344 8.00 -35.25 12.56
C GLY A 344 7.48 -34.31 11.47
N ALA A 345 8.30 -33.37 10.96
CA ALA A 345 7.88 -32.43 9.91
C ALA A 345 7.31 -33.13 8.65
N ASP A 346 7.91 -34.24 8.22
CA ASP A 346 7.48 -35.02 7.06
C ASP A 346 6.13 -35.74 7.29
N THR A 347 5.74 -35.93 8.55
CA THR A 347 4.53 -36.64 8.99
C THR A 347 3.55 -35.72 9.70
N ALA A 348 3.75 -34.40 9.64
CA ALA A 348 2.89 -33.43 10.31
C ALA A 348 1.47 -33.51 9.75
N ASP A 349 0.49 -33.66 10.65
CA ASP A 349 -0.92 -33.58 10.28
C ASP A 349 -1.30 -32.16 9.83
N PRO A 350 -2.47 -31.96 9.20
CA PRO A 350 -2.88 -30.65 8.69
C PRO A 350 -2.91 -29.55 9.75
N VAL A 351 -3.31 -29.85 10.99
CA VAL A 351 -3.37 -28.87 12.09
C VAL A 351 -1.97 -28.44 12.51
N ALA A 352 -1.06 -29.39 12.69
CA ALA A 352 0.33 -29.14 13.05
C ALA A 352 1.08 -28.35 11.97
N ARG A 353 0.83 -28.67 10.68
CA ARG A 353 1.38 -27.93 9.55
C ARG A 353 0.85 -26.51 9.49
N HIS A 354 -0.47 -26.35 9.56
CA HIS A 354 -1.11 -25.04 9.55
C HIS A 354 -0.60 -24.18 10.70
N ARG A 355 -0.51 -24.74 11.92
CA ARG A 355 0.05 -24.01 13.06
C ARG A 355 1.48 -23.55 12.81
N ALA A 356 2.33 -24.41 12.24
CA ALA A 356 3.69 -24.03 11.88
C ALA A 356 3.74 -22.91 10.84
N GLU A 357 2.83 -22.91 9.86
CA GLU A 357 2.70 -21.84 8.87
C GLU A 357 2.24 -20.51 9.51
N LEU A 358 1.24 -20.53 10.40
CA LEU A 358 0.77 -19.34 11.13
C LEU A 358 1.89 -18.73 11.99
N ASP A 359 2.62 -19.57 12.74
CA ASP A 359 3.78 -19.17 13.55
C ASP A 359 4.89 -18.61 12.65
N GLY A 360 5.20 -19.29 11.54
CA GLY A 360 6.22 -18.87 10.57
C GLY A 360 5.95 -17.50 9.96
N VAL A 361 4.71 -17.23 9.52
CA VAL A 361 4.32 -15.90 9.02
C VAL A 361 4.47 -14.84 10.11
N ALA A 362 4.04 -15.11 11.34
CA ALA A 362 4.19 -14.19 12.46
C ALA A 362 5.67 -13.94 12.83
N PHE A 363 6.53 -14.95 12.71
CA PHE A 363 7.97 -14.80 12.91
C PHE A 363 8.62 -13.95 11.80
N VAL A 364 8.22 -14.11 10.54
CA VAL A 364 8.68 -13.24 9.44
C VAL A 364 8.23 -11.80 9.67
N GLU A 365 7.01 -11.59 10.18
CA GLU A 365 6.52 -10.27 10.58
C GLU A 365 7.38 -9.64 11.68
N ARG A 366 7.67 -10.38 12.76
CA ARG A 366 8.58 -9.92 13.82
C ARG A 366 9.96 -9.59 13.29
N LEU A 367 10.56 -10.49 12.50
CA LEU A 367 11.87 -10.28 11.90
C LEU A 367 11.90 -9.03 11.02
N GLY A 368 10.83 -8.79 10.26
CA GLY A 368 10.69 -7.57 9.45
C GLY A 368 10.58 -6.30 10.29
N LEU A 369 9.84 -6.33 11.40
CA LEU A 369 9.75 -5.19 12.32
C LEU A 369 11.08 -4.94 13.05
N GLU A 370 11.79 -5.98 13.47
CA GLU A 370 13.14 -5.86 14.04
C GLU A 370 14.13 -5.28 13.03
N ARG A 371 14.02 -5.68 11.75
CA ARG A 371 14.82 -5.12 10.67
C ARG A 371 14.54 -3.63 10.44
N LEU A 372 13.28 -3.23 10.47
CA LEU A 372 12.87 -1.83 10.39
C LEU A 372 13.38 -1.03 11.62
N ALA A 373 13.29 -1.61 12.82
CA ALA A 373 13.79 -0.98 14.03
C ALA A 373 15.31 -0.75 14.00
N ALA A 374 16.08 -1.71 13.45
CA ALA A 374 17.52 -1.56 13.23
C ALA A 374 17.87 -0.42 12.24
N LEU A 375 16.91 -0.02 11.39
CA LEU A 375 17.01 1.13 10.48
C LEU A 375 16.43 2.42 11.09
N GLY A 376 16.16 2.45 12.40
CA GLY A 376 15.62 3.63 13.10
C GLY A 376 14.09 3.75 13.08
N VAL A 377 13.37 2.76 12.53
CA VAL A 377 11.91 2.78 12.42
C VAL A 377 11.32 1.99 13.57
N ALA A 378 11.13 2.66 14.71
CA ALA A 378 10.55 2.04 15.88
C ALA A 378 9.12 1.57 15.59
N SER A 379 8.78 0.43 16.19
CA SER A 379 7.42 -0.08 16.24
C SER A 379 7.06 -0.21 17.70
N THR A 380 6.08 0.57 18.17
CA THR A 380 5.49 0.50 19.52
C THR A 380 3.98 0.24 19.45
N ASP A 381 3.33 0.73 18.39
CA ASP A 381 1.92 0.51 18.06
C ASP A 381 1.84 -0.17 16.68
N HIS A 382 1.31 -1.40 16.64
CA HIS A 382 1.24 -2.20 15.42
C HIS A 382 -0.19 -2.41 14.96
N ARG A 383 -0.48 -1.90 13.76
CA ARG A 383 -1.78 -2.00 13.09
C ARG A 383 -1.77 -3.16 12.10
N VAL A 384 -2.87 -3.89 12.03
CA VAL A 384 -2.98 -5.09 11.20
C VAL A 384 -4.17 -4.99 10.27
N VAL A 385 -3.93 -5.23 8.98
CA VAL A 385 -4.96 -5.19 7.92
C VAL A 385 -4.71 -6.30 6.89
N GLY A 386 -5.58 -6.41 5.88
CA GLY A 386 -5.51 -7.44 4.85
C GLY A 386 -6.30 -8.70 5.21
N GLY A 387 -6.39 -9.66 4.28
CA GLY A 387 -7.22 -10.87 4.45
C GLY A 387 -6.86 -11.68 5.69
N GLY A 388 -5.56 -11.80 6.01
CA GLY A 388 -5.10 -12.52 7.20
C GLY A 388 -5.46 -11.84 8.53
N SER A 389 -5.92 -10.58 8.52
CA SER A 389 -6.46 -9.92 9.72
C SER A 389 -7.92 -10.31 10.04
N GLY A 390 -8.57 -11.10 9.18
CA GLY A 390 -9.93 -11.60 9.41
C GLY A 390 -10.02 -12.70 10.47
N SER A 391 -8.95 -13.46 10.69
CA SER A 391 -8.86 -14.53 11.68
C SER A 391 -8.47 -13.97 13.05
N ARG A 392 -9.34 -14.11 14.06
CA ARG A 392 -9.01 -13.65 15.41
C ARG A 392 -7.91 -14.50 16.04
N GLU A 393 -7.97 -15.80 15.79
CA GLU A 393 -7.04 -16.81 16.29
C GLU A 393 -5.62 -16.52 15.77
N TRP A 394 -5.49 -16.19 14.49
CA TRP A 394 -4.19 -15.81 13.93
C TRP A 394 -3.68 -14.47 14.48
N LEU A 395 -4.59 -13.51 14.75
CA LEU A 395 -4.20 -12.26 15.42
C LEU A 395 -3.66 -12.51 16.84
N VAL A 396 -4.17 -13.52 17.57
CA VAL A 396 -3.62 -13.91 18.87
C VAL A 396 -2.19 -14.43 18.72
N VAL A 397 -1.92 -15.29 17.73
CA VAL A 397 -0.55 -15.77 17.43
C VAL A 397 0.38 -14.59 17.14
N ARG A 398 -0.04 -13.68 16.25
CA ARG A 398 0.76 -12.50 15.88
C ARG A 398 1.02 -11.57 17.06
N ALA A 399 0.01 -11.25 17.87
CA ALA A 399 0.18 -10.45 19.09
C ALA A 399 1.16 -11.12 20.07
N SER A 400 1.04 -12.44 20.23
CA SER A 400 1.89 -13.22 21.14
C SER A 400 3.34 -13.30 20.66
N VAL A 401 3.59 -13.46 19.36
CA VAL A 401 4.94 -13.42 18.78
C VAL A 401 5.58 -12.04 18.96
N LEU A 402 4.81 -10.96 18.80
CA LEU A 402 5.28 -9.60 18.97
C LEU A 402 5.40 -9.16 20.45
N GLY A 403 4.86 -9.95 21.39
CA GLY A 403 4.83 -9.63 22.81
C GLY A 403 4.01 -8.38 23.17
N ARG A 404 3.08 -7.95 22.29
CA ARG A 404 2.25 -6.75 22.49
C ARG A 404 0.93 -6.81 21.71
N PRO A 405 -0.03 -5.93 22.01
CA PRO A 405 -1.29 -5.91 21.30
C PRO A 405 -1.14 -5.54 19.82
N VAL A 406 -2.00 -6.11 18.98
CA VAL A 406 -2.20 -5.70 17.58
C VAL A 406 -3.60 -5.11 17.40
N THR A 407 -3.70 -4.05 16.61
CA THR A 407 -4.97 -3.32 16.41
C THR A 407 -5.44 -3.38 14.97
N ARG A 408 -6.65 -3.89 14.74
CA ARG A 408 -7.35 -3.82 13.45
C ARG A 408 -8.26 -2.58 13.44
N PRO A 409 -8.08 -1.64 12.50
CA PRO A 409 -8.95 -0.48 12.37
C PRO A 409 -10.33 -0.89 11.82
N ALA A 410 -11.36 -0.12 12.14
CA ALA A 410 -12.72 -0.37 11.64
C ALA A 410 -12.90 -0.13 10.14
N GLU A 411 -12.09 0.75 9.56
CA GLU A 411 -12.19 1.11 8.15
C GLU A 411 -10.81 1.11 7.46
N PRO A 412 -10.22 -0.08 7.19
CA PRO A 412 -8.86 -0.20 6.65
C PRO A 412 -8.73 0.08 5.14
N SER A 413 -9.78 0.55 4.46
CA SER A 413 -9.74 0.69 3.00
C SER A 413 -8.86 1.87 2.57
N SER A 414 -8.10 1.69 1.48
CA SER A 414 -7.34 2.76 0.82
C SER A 414 -8.21 3.98 0.51
N GLY A 415 -9.45 3.75 0.05
CA GLY A 415 -10.44 4.80 -0.12
C GLY A 415 -10.70 5.61 1.15
N SER A 416 -10.85 4.97 2.32
CA SER A 416 -11.08 5.70 3.57
C SER A 416 -9.84 6.52 3.95
N GLY A 417 -8.65 5.96 3.75
CA GLY A 417 -7.40 6.69 3.93
C GLY A 417 -7.24 7.89 3.00
N ALA A 418 -7.67 7.78 1.74
CA ALA A 418 -7.71 8.90 0.82
C ALA A 418 -8.72 9.98 1.29
N ALA A 419 -9.88 9.58 1.79
CA ALA A 419 -10.84 10.52 2.37
C ALA A 419 -10.26 11.26 3.59
N LEU A 420 -9.54 10.54 4.48
CA LEU A 420 -8.84 11.15 5.61
C LEU A 420 -7.69 12.08 5.16
N LEU A 421 -6.94 11.70 4.12
CA LEU A 421 -5.96 12.60 3.51
C LEU A 421 -6.62 13.88 3.00
N ALA A 422 -7.79 13.78 2.35
CA ALA A 422 -8.53 14.95 1.89
C ALA A 422 -8.98 15.86 3.04
N ALA A 423 -9.32 15.28 4.21
CA ALA A 423 -9.70 16.05 5.39
C ALA A 423 -8.57 16.95 5.92
N THR A 424 -7.31 16.67 5.60
CA THR A 424 -6.18 17.53 6.01
C THR A 424 -6.29 18.95 5.44
N ALA A 425 -6.95 19.14 4.29
CA ALA A 425 -7.19 20.45 3.71
C ALA A 425 -8.20 21.30 4.49
N LEU A 426 -8.93 20.68 5.44
CA LEU A 426 -9.88 21.36 6.33
C LEU A 426 -9.22 21.80 7.65
N GLU A 427 -7.97 21.39 7.90
CA GLU A 427 -7.28 21.65 9.15
C GLU A 427 -6.61 23.03 9.15
N PRO A 428 -6.62 23.74 10.30
CA PRO A 428 -5.99 25.06 10.40
C PRO A 428 -4.45 24.99 10.40
N VAL A 429 -3.85 23.83 10.71
CA VAL A 429 -2.40 23.67 10.89
C VAL A 429 -1.87 22.53 10.01
N ALA A 430 -1.26 22.90 8.88
CA ALA A 430 -0.79 21.95 7.86
C ALA A 430 0.19 20.87 8.40
N GLY A 431 1.11 21.24 9.29
CA GLY A 431 2.18 20.34 9.76
C GLY A 431 1.76 19.24 10.74
N ARG A 432 0.53 19.27 11.26
CA ARG A 432 -0.03 18.23 12.15
C ARG A 432 -1.34 17.64 11.67
N ALA A 433 -1.86 18.17 10.56
CA ALA A 433 -3.19 17.88 10.05
C ALA A 433 -3.48 16.38 9.95
N LEU A 434 -2.57 15.58 9.40
CA LEU A 434 -2.81 14.14 9.21
C LEU A 434 -2.85 13.36 10.53
N GLY A 435 -1.97 13.67 11.48
CA GLY A 435 -2.00 13.06 12.82
C GLY A 435 -3.29 13.42 13.57
N ASP A 436 -3.69 14.69 13.51
CA ASP A 436 -4.91 15.17 14.16
C ASP A 436 -6.17 14.55 13.51
N VAL A 437 -6.22 14.45 12.19
CA VAL A 437 -7.31 13.77 11.45
C VAL A 437 -7.41 12.30 11.81
N THR A 438 -6.30 11.57 11.75
CA THR A 438 -6.33 10.12 11.99
C THR A 438 -6.62 9.80 13.45
N SER A 439 -6.11 10.59 14.40
CA SER A 439 -6.37 10.37 15.83
C SER A 439 -7.84 10.46 16.22
N ARG A 440 -8.61 11.35 15.56
CA ARG A 440 -10.06 11.49 15.81
C ARG A 440 -10.93 10.54 14.97
N ALA A 441 -10.48 10.19 13.77
CA ALA A 441 -11.32 9.50 12.78
C ALA A 441 -11.04 7.98 12.69
N VAL A 442 -9.82 7.53 12.98
CA VAL A 442 -9.50 6.10 12.91
C VAL A 442 -9.88 5.42 14.22
N ARG A 443 -10.93 4.61 14.18
CA ARG A 443 -11.38 3.83 15.34
C ARG A 443 -10.86 2.38 15.27
N PRO A 444 -10.42 1.80 16.39
CA PRO A 444 -10.16 0.36 16.44
C PRO A 444 -11.49 -0.39 16.33
N GLU A 445 -11.52 -1.45 15.52
CA GLU A 445 -12.60 -2.45 15.53
C GLU A 445 -12.26 -3.59 16.49
N LEU A 446 -11.00 -4.02 16.46
CA LEU A 446 -10.52 -5.13 17.26
C LEU A 446 -9.11 -4.82 17.78
N VAL A 447 -8.92 -4.98 19.08
CA VAL A 447 -7.60 -5.02 19.72
C VAL A 447 -7.40 -6.43 20.24
N VAL A 448 -6.27 -7.05 19.90
CA VAL A 448 -5.94 -8.41 20.32
C VAL A 448 -4.66 -8.37 21.14
N ASP A 449 -4.79 -8.66 22.42
CA ASP A 449 -3.67 -8.81 23.34
C ASP A 449 -2.91 -10.14 23.09
N PRO A 450 -1.62 -10.20 23.44
CA PRO A 450 -0.88 -11.46 23.53
C PRO A 450 -1.61 -12.46 24.42
N ASP A 451 -1.59 -13.74 24.05
CA ASP A 451 -1.96 -14.83 24.95
C ASP A 451 -0.73 -15.25 25.77
N PRO A 452 -0.70 -14.98 27.09
CA PRO A 452 0.46 -15.29 27.92
C PRO A 452 0.86 -16.78 27.89
N ALA A 453 -0.08 -17.68 27.61
CA ALA A 453 0.20 -19.11 27.52
C ALA A 453 1.01 -19.49 26.26
N GLN A 454 0.97 -18.65 25.21
CA GLN A 454 1.65 -18.89 23.94
C GLN A 454 3.03 -18.24 23.89
N VAL A 455 3.23 -17.12 24.61
CA VAL A 455 4.41 -16.24 24.47
C VAL A 455 5.73 -16.99 24.61
N ALA A 456 5.91 -17.79 25.67
CA ALA A 456 7.17 -18.48 25.92
C ALA A 456 7.52 -19.49 24.80
N GLY A 457 6.55 -20.33 24.39
CA GLY A 457 6.78 -21.32 23.34
C GLY A 457 6.97 -20.68 21.95
N LEU A 458 6.31 -19.55 21.69
CA LEU A 458 6.50 -18.77 20.47
C LEU A 458 7.86 -18.06 20.44
N GLU A 459 8.36 -17.58 21.58
CA GLU A 459 9.72 -17.04 21.69
C GLU A 459 10.75 -18.12 21.39
N GLU A 460 10.60 -19.32 21.97
CA GLU A 460 11.46 -20.47 21.66
C GLU A 460 11.40 -20.82 20.16
N GLY A 461 10.20 -20.79 19.56
CA GLY A 461 10.00 -21.00 18.12
C GLY A 461 10.72 -19.96 17.27
N TYR A 462 10.64 -18.68 17.66
CA TYR A 462 11.34 -17.60 17.00
C TYR A 462 12.86 -17.77 17.06
N GLN A 463 13.40 -18.14 18.24
CA GLN A 463 14.83 -18.41 18.38
C GLN A 463 15.30 -19.61 17.54
N ARG A 464 14.48 -20.66 17.42
CA ARG A 464 14.76 -21.77 16.49
C ARG A 464 14.79 -21.30 15.03
N LEU A 465 13.87 -20.44 14.62
CA LEU A 465 13.89 -19.84 13.28
C LEU A 465 15.17 -19.05 13.04
N LEU A 466 15.57 -18.18 13.97
CA LEU A 466 16.81 -17.41 13.84
C LEU A 466 18.04 -18.32 13.76
N ALA A 467 18.09 -19.39 14.55
CA ALA A 467 19.17 -20.36 14.49
C ALA A 467 19.24 -21.07 13.13
N GLU A 468 18.08 -21.47 12.57
CA GLU A 468 17.99 -22.12 11.26
C GLU A 468 18.37 -21.17 10.12
N LEU A 469 17.95 -19.92 10.18
CA LEU A 469 18.36 -18.92 9.19
C LEU A 469 19.87 -18.64 9.26
N ARG A 470 20.47 -18.60 10.46
CA ARG A 470 21.93 -18.47 10.63
C ARG A 470 22.69 -19.69 10.11
N SER A 471 22.22 -20.90 10.38
CA SER A 471 22.86 -22.14 9.90
C SER A 471 22.89 -22.23 8.37
N ARG A 472 21.88 -21.63 7.72
CA ARG A 472 21.77 -21.50 6.26
C ARG A 472 22.52 -20.29 5.68
N GLY A 473 23.12 -19.43 6.50
CA GLY A 473 23.79 -18.21 6.06
C GLY A 473 22.84 -17.11 5.55
N LEU A 474 21.56 -17.18 5.91
CA LEU A 474 20.51 -16.26 5.43
C LEU A 474 20.32 -15.02 6.34
N LEU A 475 20.85 -15.05 7.56
CA LEU A 475 20.86 -13.91 8.47
C LEU A 475 22.27 -13.34 8.58
N ASP A 476 22.44 -12.09 8.16
CA ASP A 476 23.65 -11.34 8.47
C ASP A 476 23.62 -10.93 9.96
N PRO A 477 24.66 -11.30 10.74
CA PRO A 477 24.73 -11.03 12.18
C PRO A 477 24.72 -9.54 12.54
N HIS A 478 24.94 -8.64 11.60
CA HIS A 478 24.86 -7.19 11.81
C HIS A 478 23.43 -6.61 11.64
N LEU A 479 22.44 -7.43 11.23
CA LEU A 479 21.10 -6.95 10.87
C LEU A 479 20.05 -7.06 11.97
N LEU A 480 20.38 -7.71 13.08
CA LEU A 480 19.51 -7.83 14.26
C LEU A 480 20.05 -6.94 15.39
N PRO A 481 19.17 -6.28 16.17
CA PRO A 481 19.61 -5.67 17.42
C PRO A 481 20.27 -6.73 18.31
N PRO A 482 21.28 -6.37 19.12
CA PRO A 482 21.86 -7.31 20.07
C PRO A 482 20.74 -7.89 20.95
N ALA A 483 20.80 -9.19 21.21
CA ALA A 483 19.82 -9.86 22.07
C ALA A 483 19.66 -9.07 23.37
N VAL A 484 18.43 -8.66 23.68
CA VAL A 484 18.13 -8.06 24.98
C VAL A 484 18.44 -9.13 26.03
N PRO A 485 19.35 -8.88 26.99
CA PRO A 485 19.66 -9.87 28.01
C PRO A 485 18.39 -10.21 28.81
N ALA A 486 18.21 -11.51 29.04
CA ALA A 486 17.05 -12.14 29.68
C ALA A 486 16.74 -11.60 31.08
#